data_AF-A0A1H0LRY1-F1
#
_entry.id   AF-A0A1H0LRY1-F1
#
_cell.length_a   1.000
_cell.length_b   1.000
_cell.length_c   1.000
_cell.angle_alpha   90.00
_cell.angle_beta   90.00
_cell.angle_gamma   90.00
#
_symmetry.space_group_name_H-M   'P 1'
#
loop_
_entity.id
_entity.type
_entity.pdbx_description
1 polymer ?
#
loop_
_entity_poly.entity_id
_entity_poly.type
_entity_poly.pdbx_seq_one_letter_code
_entity_poly.pdbx_strand_id
1 'polypeptide(L)'
;MTTENDDLLRAPLDRETRELLDPHHHRASAHLGDQLLVDPVQVLKNVAMAMERVDLDISTPVSIEEDVATLEELVAMVEHFDKGPALVAHALNTAARVMNARYPAELVRHPLPHDCDLRRLFHADVDERSQDVARAIFNQRLAENDDVRDSEIAVDLDGLSSQQRIEVFMAVFFLYGIKVGALQNRTGIR
;
A
#
# COMPACT_ATOMS: atom_id res chain seq x y z
N MET A 1 12.32 35.22 45.50
CA MET A 1 11.05 35.35 44.77
C MET A 1 11.41 35.47 43.30
N THR A 2 11.39 34.32 42.60
CA THR A 2 10.49 34.02 41.45
C THR A 2 10.95 34.75 40.17
N THR A 3 11.35 34.10 39.08
CA THR A 3 10.84 32.84 38.50
C THR A 3 11.91 32.14 37.67
N GLU A 4 12.18 30.87 38.02
CA GLU A 4 12.63 29.82 37.10
C GLU A 4 11.56 29.67 36.02
N ASN A 5 11.85 30.02 34.77
CA ASN A 5 10.89 29.84 33.67
C ASN A 5 11.56 29.68 32.29
N ASP A 6 12.79 29.17 32.25
CA ASP A 6 13.52 28.96 30.98
C ASP A 6 13.88 27.49 30.69
N ASP A 7 13.50 26.55 31.59
CA ASP A 7 13.76 25.10 31.43
C ASP A 7 12.56 24.31 30.90
N LEU A 8 11.61 24.97 30.22
CA LEU A 8 10.59 24.29 29.39
C LEU A 8 11.08 24.02 27.96
N LEU A 9 12.40 24.03 27.75
CA LEU A 9 13.01 23.67 26.48
C LEU A 9 12.90 22.17 26.27
N ARG A 10 11.81 21.79 25.58
CA ARG A 10 11.62 20.60 24.73
C ARG A 10 12.53 19.43 25.10
N ALA A 11 11.96 18.45 25.78
CA ALA A 11 12.57 17.13 25.94
C ALA A 11 13.25 16.71 24.61
N PRO A 12 14.53 16.29 24.64
CA PRO A 12 15.21 15.92 23.42
C PRO A 12 14.41 14.82 22.75
N LEU A 13 13.93 15.09 21.53
CA LEU A 13 13.23 14.10 20.71
C LEU A 13 14.06 12.82 20.73
N ASP A 14 13.43 11.67 20.93
CA ASP A 14 14.16 10.41 20.82
C ASP A 14 14.74 10.24 19.40
N ARG A 15 15.65 9.28 19.28
CA ARG A 15 16.36 9.03 18.03
C ARG A 15 15.38 8.68 16.91
N GLU A 16 14.35 7.91 17.20
CA GLU A 16 13.34 7.47 16.23
C GLU A 16 12.54 8.64 15.66
N THR A 17 12.13 9.58 16.51
CA THR A 17 11.39 10.78 16.10
C THR A 17 12.28 11.71 15.28
N ARG A 18 13.58 11.79 15.59
CA ARG A 18 14.53 12.57 14.77
C ARG A 18 14.78 11.93 13.41
N GLU A 19 14.85 10.60 13.35
CA GLU A 19 14.98 9.84 12.11
C GLU A 19 13.72 9.99 11.24
N LEU A 20 12.51 10.02 11.80
CA LEU A 20 11.27 10.30 11.04
C LEU A 20 11.25 11.72 10.44
N LEU A 21 11.83 12.71 11.13
CA LEU A 21 11.92 14.09 10.63
C LEU A 21 13.04 14.29 9.60
N ASP A 22 13.88 13.28 9.36
CA ASP A 22 14.86 13.29 8.28
C ASP A 22 14.15 12.98 6.95
N PRO A 23 14.12 13.92 5.99
CA PRO A 23 13.45 13.74 4.70
C PRO A 23 14.06 12.63 3.81
N HIS A 24 15.18 12.04 4.21
CA HIS A 24 15.84 10.92 3.53
C HIS A 24 15.65 9.57 4.24
N HIS A 25 14.87 9.52 5.32
CA HIS A 25 14.66 8.30 6.08
C HIS A 25 13.52 7.44 5.49
N HIS A 26 13.70 6.11 5.48
CA HIS A 26 12.74 5.16 4.89
C HIS A 26 11.58 4.79 5.82
N ARG A 27 11.68 5.12 7.11
CA ARG A 27 10.70 4.74 8.12
C ARG A 27 9.47 5.64 8.02
N ALA A 28 8.29 5.02 7.98
CA ALA A 28 7.03 5.74 7.86
C ALA A 28 6.41 6.10 9.22
N SER A 29 6.97 5.62 10.33
CA SER A 29 6.48 5.93 11.67
C SER A 29 7.56 5.99 12.75
N ALA A 30 7.23 6.61 13.89
CA ALA A 30 8.03 6.62 15.11
C ALA A 30 7.11 6.63 16.34
N HIS A 31 7.53 5.96 17.42
CA HIS A 31 6.84 6.06 18.70
C HIS A 31 7.31 7.32 19.45
N LEU A 32 6.37 8.20 19.82
CA LEU A 32 6.58 9.31 20.74
C LEU A 32 5.89 8.98 22.07
N GLY A 33 6.61 8.29 22.95
CA GLY A 33 6.02 7.71 24.16
C GLY A 33 5.00 6.63 23.79
N ASP A 34 3.74 6.79 24.21
CA ASP A 34 2.64 5.86 23.88
C ASP A 34 1.93 6.20 22.56
N GLN A 35 2.35 7.24 21.84
CA GLN A 35 1.71 7.68 20.59
C GLN A 35 2.54 7.25 19.38
N LEU A 36 1.88 6.66 18.38
CA LEU A 36 2.48 6.40 17.07
C LEU A 36 2.32 7.64 16.18
N LEU A 37 3.44 8.23 15.76
CA LEU A 37 3.48 9.23 14.70
C LEU A 37 3.69 8.53 13.37
N VAL A 38 2.84 8.79 12.39
CA VAL A 38 2.92 8.21 11.04
C VAL A 38 3.04 9.35 10.02
N ASP A 39 3.92 9.20 9.04
CA ASP A 39 3.98 10.02 7.83
C ASP A 39 3.23 9.31 6.68
N PRO A 40 2.00 9.75 6.34
CA PRO A 40 1.22 9.18 5.25
C PRO A 40 1.90 9.20 3.89
N VAL A 41 2.73 10.22 3.63
CA VAL A 41 3.43 10.36 2.35
C VAL A 41 4.52 9.30 2.24
N GLN A 42 5.23 9.03 3.34
CA GLN A 42 6.25 7.99 3.37
C GLN A 42 5.66 6.59 3.26
N VAL A 43 4.49 6.31 3.86
CA VAL A 43 3.75 5.05 3.64
C VAL A 43 3.50 4.83 2.14
N LEU A 44 2.94 5.82 1.44
CA LEU A 44 2.65 5.69 0.00
C LEU A 44 3.94 5.47 -0.82
N LYS A 45 5.04 6.17 -0.49
CA LYS A 45 6.33 5.93 -1.15
C LYS A 45 6.83 4.49 -0.92
N ASN A 46 6.70 3.96 0.28
CA ASN A 46 7.12 2.59 0.61
C ASN A 46 6.31 1.58 -0.21
N VAL A 47 4.99 1.77 -0.34
CA VAL A 47 4.13 0.98 -1.25
C VAL A 47 4.71 0.98 -2.67
N ALA A 48 5.00 2.16 -3.22
CA ALA A 48 5.50 2.25 -4.59
C ALA A 48 6.85 1.56 -4.77
N MET A 49 7.79 1.77 -3.84
CA MET A 49 9.11 1.13 -3.87
C MET A 49 9.01 -0.40 -3.77
N ALA A 50 8.16 -0.91 -2.89
CA ALA A 50 7.95 -2.34 -2.74
C ALA A 50 7.35 -2.95 -4.01
N MET A 51 6.36 -2.29 -4.64
CA MET A 51 5.77 -2.75 -5.90
C MET A 51 6.78 -2.76 -7.05
N GLU A 52 7.63 -1.72 -7.15
CA GLU A 52 8.72 -1.69 -8.14
C GLU A 52 9.73 -2.82 -7.91
N ARG A 53 10.05 -3.14 -6.64
CA ARG A 53 10.91 -4.29 -6.29
C ARG A 53 10.31 -5.63 -6.72
N VAL A 54 9.02 -5.87 -6.44
CA VAL A 54 8.31 -7.10 -6.85
C VAL A 54 8.38 -7.30 -8.37
N ASP A 55 8.26 -6.22 -9.14
CA ASP A 55 8.33 -6.29 -10.59
C ASP A 55 9.76 -6.50 -11.12
N LEU A 56 10.76 -5.88 -10.51
CA LEU A 56 12.17 -6.09 -10.87
C LEU A 56 12.67 -7.50 -10.54
N ASP A 57 12.23 -8.06 -9.41
CA ASP A 57 12.57 -9.42 -9.02
C ASP A 57 11.47 -10.05 -8.15
N ILE A 58 10.59 -10.82 -8.80
CA ILE A 58 9.50 -11.53 -8.11
C ILE A 58 10.00 -12.65 -7.19
N SER A 59 11.27 -13.07 -7.33
CA SER A 59 11.86 -14.10 -6.48
C SER A 59 12.40 -13.52 -5.16
N THR A 60 12.56 -12.20 -5.09
CA THR A 60 12.87 -11.52 -3.83
C THR A 60 11.61 -11.52 -2.96
N PRO A 61 11.65 -12.13 -1.75
CA PRO A 61 10.51 -12.06 -0.84
C PRO A 61 10.28 -10.61 -0.43
N VAL A 62 9.04 -10.14 -0.61
CA VAL A 62 8.58 -8.84 -0.13
C VAL A 62 7.60 -9.08 1.00
N SER A 63 7.93 -8.57 2.19
CA SER A 63 7.07 -8.60 3.36
C SER A 63 6.31 -7.28 3.43
N ILE A 64 4.98 -7.32 3.49
CA ILE A 64 4.20 -6.08 3.62
C ILE A 64 4.57 -5.36 4.92
N GLU A 65 4.72 -6.10 6.02
CA GLU A 65 5.03 -5.52 7.33
C GLU A 65 6.41 -4.84 7.37
N GLU A 66 7.40 -5.36 6.63
CA GLU A 66 8.77 -4.84 6.66
C GLU A 66 9.08 -3.86 5.52
N ASP A 67 8.55 -4.10 4.32
CA ASP A 67 8.89 -3.36 3.10
C ASP A 67 7.85 -2.31 2.71
N VAL A 68 6.61 -2.43 3.19
CA VAL A 68 5.48 -1.57 2.79
C VAL A 68 5.03 -0.69 3.95
N ALA A 69 4.37 -1.29 4.93
CA ALA A 69 3.84 -0.64 6.11
C ALA A 69 3.46 -1.67 7.17
N THR A 70 3.68 -1.35 8.44
CA THR A 70 3.20 -2.17 9.55
C THR A 70 1.67 -2.13 9.64
N LEU A 71 1.06 -3.09 10.32
CA LEU A 71 -0.39 -3.07 10.55
C LEU A 71 -0.82 -1.79 11.28
N GLU A 72 -0.03 -1.31 12.25
CA GLU A 72 -0.33 -0.08 12.99
C GLU A 72 -0.28 1.16 12.09
N GLU A 73 0.66 1.22 11.14
CA GLU A 73 0.73 2.28 10.14
C GLU A 73 -0.48 2.26 9.21
N LEU A 74 -0.91 1.07 8.76
CA LEU A 74 -2.10 0.91 7.92
C LEU A 74 -3.38 1.28 8.66
N VAL A 75 -3.50 0.89 9.93
CA VAL A 75 -4.61 1.29 10.81
C VAL A 75 -4.63 2.80 10.98
N ALA A 76 -3.49 3.44 11.27
CA ALA A 76 -3.42 4.89 11.37
C ALA A 76 -3.84 5.58 10.06
N MET A 77 -3.38 5.08 8.92
CA MET A 77 -3.76 5.60 7.59
C MET A 77 -5.26 5.55 7.35
N VAL A 78 -5.90 4.44 7.69
CA VAL A 78 -7.34 4.25 7.43
C VAL A 78 -8.20 4.95 8.48
N GLU A 79 -7.89 4.79 9.76
CA GLU A 79 -8.75 5.25 10.87
C GLU A 79 -8.47 6.69 11.29
N HIS A 80 -7.21 7.12 11.29
CA HIS A 80 -6.85 8.45 11.79
C HIS A 80 -6.75 9.50 10.69
N PHE A 81 -6.30 9.10 9.50
CA PHE A 81 -6.10 10.02 8.37
C PHE A 81 -7.19 9.94 7.28
N ASP A 82 -8.10 8.96 7.37
CA ASP A 82 -9.11 8.67 6.33
C ASP A 82 -8.49 8.53 4.92
N LYS A 83 -7.33 7.84 4.85
CA LYS A 83 -6.54 7.63 3.64
C LYS A 83 -6.67 6.24 3.05
N GLY A 84 -7.64 5.44 3.48
CA GLY A 84 -7.93 4.13 2.88
C GLY A 84 -8.10 4.16 1.35
N PRO A 85 -8.96 5.03 0.80
CA PRO A 85 -9.10 5.17 -0.65
C PRO A 85 -7.81 5.61 -1.35
N ALA A 86 -7.05 6.51 -0.72
CA ALA A 86 -5.77 7.00 -1.26
C ALA A 86 -4.71 5.89 -1.32
N LEU A 87 -4.62 5.03 -0.30
CA LEU A 87 -3.74 3.86 -0.29
C LEU A 87 -4.03 2.92 -1.47
N VAL A 88 -5.30 2.58 -1.65
CA VAL A 88 -5.75 1.67 -2.71
C VAL A 88 -5.54 2.29 -4.09
N ALA A 89 -5.96 3.55 -4.30
CA ALA A 89 -5.75 4.26 -5.56
C ALA A 89 -4.26 4.36 -5.92
N HIS A 90 -3.41 4.68 -4.94
CA HIS A 90 -1.97 4.76 -5.14
C HIS A 90 -1.35 3.43 -5.56
N ALA A 91 -1.75 2.32 -4.93
CA ALA A 91 -1.30 0.99 -5.29
C ALA A 91 -1.77 0.61 -6.71
N LEU A 92 -3.03 0.87 -7.04
CA LEU A 92 -3.61 0.61 -8.36
C LEU A 92 -2.90 1.39 -9.48
N ASN A 93 -2.68 2.69 -9.28
CA ASN A 93 -2.00 3.53 -10.26
C ASN A 93 -0.53 3.16 -10.40
N THR A 94 0.14 2.80 -9.30
CA THR A 94 1.51 2.28 -9.33
C THR A 94 1.58 0.95 -10.09
N ALA A 95 0.69 -0.01 -9.81
CA ALA A 95 0.60 -1.27 -10.54
C ALA A 95 0.47 -1.03 -12.04
N ALA A 96 -0.49 -0.19 -12.45
CA ALA A 96 -0.71 0.14 -13.85
C ALA A 96 0.52 0.80 -14.49
N ARG A 97 1.12 1.80 -13.82
CA ARG A 97 2.32 2.50 -14.30
C ARG A 97 3.50 1.54 -14.51
N VAL A 98 3.82 0.73 -13.51
CA VAL A 98 4.96 -0.19 -13.55
C VAL A 98 4.76 -1.26 -14.62
N MET A 99 3.58 -1.90 -14.66
CA MET A 99 3.31 -2.94 -15.66
C MET A 99 3.28 -2.40 -17.09
N ASN A 100 2.62 -1.26 -17.35
CA ASN A 100 2.55 -0.69 -18.69
C ASN A 100 3.90 -0.16 -19.19
N ALA A 101 4.84 0.15 -18.30
CA ALA A 101 6.20 0.54 -18.69
C ALA A 101 7.03 -0.63 -19.25
N ARG A 102 6.71 -1.88 -18.88
CA ARG A 102 7.56 -3.05 -19.19
C ARG A 102 6.87 -4.11 -20.04
N TYR A 103 5.57 -4.32 -19.90
CA TYR A 103 4.85 -5.40 -20.56
C TYR A 103 3.90 -4.88 -21.65
N PRO A 104 3.58 -5.68 -22.67
CA PRO A 104 2.60 -5.29 -23.69
C PRO A 104 1.24 -4.97 -23.08
N ALA A 105 0.66 -3.82 -23.45
CA ALA A 105 -0.61 -3.32 -22.91
C ALA A 105 -1.76 -4.34 -23.04
N GLU A 106 -1.79 -5.13 -24.12
CA GLU A 106 -2.80 -6.18 -24.32
C GLU A 106 -2.77 -7.26 -23.22
N LEU A 107 -1.58 -7.60 -22.72
CA LEU A 107 -1.43 -8.57 -21.64
C LEU A 107 -1.72 -7.94 -20.27
N VAL A 108 -1.33 -6.69 -20.07
CA VAL A 108 -1.62 -5.94 -18.84
C VAL A 108 -3.14 -5.82 -18.65
N ARG A 109 -3.87 -5.40 -19.70
CA ARG A 109 -5.33 -5.23 -19.71
C ARG A 109 -6.13 -6.52 -19.55
N HIS A 110 -5.51 -7.69 -19.72
CA HIS A 110 -6.22 -8.94 -19.54
C HIS A 110 -6.64 -9.11 -18.06
N PRO A 111 -7.93 -9.31 -17.75
CA PRO A 111 -8.37 -9.36 -16.36
C PRO A 111 -7.81 -10.58 -15.63
N LEU A 112 -7.61 -10.45 -14.32
CA LEU A 112 -7.41 -11.61 -13.46
C LEU A 112 -8.70 -12.45 -13.42
N PRO A 113 -8.58 -13.80 -13.49
CA PRO A 113 -9.73 -14.70 -13.44
C PRO A 113 -10.57 -14.55 -12.17
N HIS A 114 -11.88 -14.79 -12.28
CA HIS A 114 -12.78 -14.74 -11.12
C HIS A 114 -12.48 -15.80 -10.04
N ASP A 115 -11.83 -16.91 -10.43
CA ASP A 115 -11.39 -17.98 -9.52
C ASP A 115 -9.99 -17.73 -8.93
N CYS A 116 -9.38 -16.57 -9.20
CA CYS A 116 -8.19 -16.12 -8.49
C CYS A 116 -8.55 -15.83 -7.03
N ASP A 117 -8.21 -16.77 -6.13
CA ASP A 117 -8.52 -16.74 -4.70
C ASP A 117 -7.21 -16.67 -3.89
N LEU A 118 -6.93 -15.50 -3.31
CA LEU A 118 -5.76 -15.19 -2.50
C LEU A 118 -5.69 -16.06 -1.24
N ARG A 119 -6.84 -16.44 -0.67
CA ARG A 119 -6.88 -17.32 0.52
C ARG A 119 -6.34 -18.71 0.19
N ARG A 120 -6.56 -19.17 -1.05
CA ARG A 120 -6.07 -20.47 -1.54
C ARG A 120 -4.63 -20.39 -2.00
N LEU A 121 -4.22 -19.28 -2.60
CA LEU A 121 -2.89 -19.11 -3.18
C LEU A 121 -1.82 -18.74 -2.15
N PHE A 122 -2.17 -17.92 -1.16
CA PHE A 122 -1.23 -17.33 -0.20
C PHE A 122 -1.61 -17.58 1.26
N HIS A 123 -2.70 -18.31 1.53
CA HIS A 123 -3.27 -18.42 2.88
C HIS A 123 -3.50 -17.04 3.53
N ALA A 124 -3.81 -16.04 2.70
CA ALA A 124 -4.03 -14.68 3.15
C ALA A 124 -5.29 -14.61 4.02
N ASP A 125 -5.19 -13.92 5.16
CA ASP A 125 -6.32 -13.62 6.04
C ASP A 125 -7.07 -12.40 5.51
N VAL A 126 -7.77 -12.62 4.40
CA VAL A 126 -8.56 -11.60 3.70
C VAL A 126 -9.98 -12.13 3.54
N ASP A 127 -10.97 -11.32 3.93
CA ASP A 127 -12.36 -11.68 3.76
C ASP A 127 -12.77 -11.74 2.26
N GLU A 128 -13.75 -12.59 1.94
CA GLU A 128 -14.18 -12.82 0.56
C GLU A 128 -14.69 -11.54 -0.14
N ARG A 129 -15.40 -10.68 0.60
CA ARG A 129 -15.92 -9.41 0.08
C ARG A 129 -14.77 -8.45 -0.22
N SER A 130 -13.79 -8.34 0.66
CA SER A 130 -12.60 -7.51 0.47
C SER A 130 -11.79 -7.95 -0.75
N GLN A 131 -11.60 -9.27 -0.93
CA GLN A 131 -10.95 -9.80 -2.12
C GLN A 131 -11.74 -9.51 -3.41
N ASP A 132 -13.06 -9.70 -3.38
CA ASP A 132 -13.90 -9.49 -4.55
C ASP A 132 -13.91 -8.02 -4.99
N VAL A 133 -14.00 -7.10 -4.03
CA VAL A 133 -13.86 -5.65 -4.27
C VAL A 133 -12.48 -5.35 -4.85
N ALA A 134 -11.41 -5.83 -4.21
CA ALA A 134 -10.04 -5.62 -4.68
C ALA A 134 -9.82 -6.11 -6.12
N ARG A 135 -10.33 -7.29 -6.46
CA ARG A 135 -10.21 -7.85 -7.82
C ARG A 135 -11.03 -7.07 -8.83
N ALA A 136 -12.23 -6.62 -8.46
CA ALA A 136 -13.08 -5.79 -9.32
C ALA A 136 -12.38 -4.47 -9.67
N ILE A 137 -11.94 -3.70 -8.67
CA ILE A 137 -11.27 -2.41 -8.89
C ILE A 137 -9.91 -2.57 -9.57
N PHE A 138 -9.18 -3.66 -9.30
CA PHE A 138 -7.90 -3.95 -9.97
C PHE A 138 -8.11 -4.21 -11.46
N ASN A 139 -9.04 -5.11 -11.81
CA ASN A 139 -9.36 -5.40 -13.21
C ASN A 139 -9.92 -4.18 -13.94
N GLN A 140 -10.76 -3.39 -13.27
CA GLN A 140 -11.26 -2.14 -13.84
C GLN A 140 -10.12 -1.16 -14.12
N ARG A 141 -9.24 -0.89 -13.13
CA ARG A 141 -8.10 0.01 -13.33
C ARG A 141 -7.25 -0.42 -14.50
N LEU A 142 -6.96 -1.71 -14.64
CA LEU A 142 -6.11 -2.21 -15.73
C LEU A 142 -6.75 -2.09 -17.10
N ALA A 143 -8.08 -2.01 -17.20
CA ALA A 143 -8.79 -1.81 -18.45
C ALA A 143 -8.80 -0.35 -18.91
N GLU A 144 -8.59 0.59 -17.99
CA GLU A 144 -8.64 2.04 -18.23
C GLU A 144 -7.23 2.63 -18.43
N ASN A 145 -7.14 3.75 -19.17
CA ASN A 145 -5.86 4.44 -19.38
C ASN A 145 -5.57 5.48 -18.31
N ASP A 146 -6.61 6.09 -17.77
CA ASP A 146 -6.50 7.19 -16.83
C ASP A 146 -6.22 6.68 -15.42
N ASP A 147 -5.50 7.48 -14.63
CA ASP A 147 -5.29 7.19 -13.22
C ASP A 147 -6.60 7.30 -12.46
N VAL A 148 -6.84 6.31 -11.60
CA VAL A 148 -8.04 6.28 -10.75
C VAL A 148 -7.82 7.25 -9.58
N ARG A 149 -8.87 8.01 -9.28
CA ARG A 149 -8.85 9.00 -8.21
C ARG A 149 -9.30 8.40 -6.89
N ASP A 150 -8.77 8.91 -5.78
CA ASP A 150 -9.17 8.50 -4.44
C ASP A 150 -10.69 8.59 -4.22
N SER A 151 -11.35 9.59 -4.84
CA SER A 151 -12.80 9.78 -4.75
C SER A 151 -13.61 8.70 -5.48
N GLU A 152 -13.04 8.07 -6.51
CA GLU A 152 -13.68 6.96 -7.23
C GLU A 152 -13.58 5.69 -6.39
N ILE A 153 -12.39 5.40 -5.86
CA ILE A 153 -12.18 4.29 -4.94
C ILE A 153 -13.04 4.45 -3.67
N ALA A 154 -13.24 5.66 -3.18
CA ALA A 154 -14.10 5.89 -2.02
C ALA A 154 -15.53 5.37 -2.22
N VAL A 155 -16.04 5.37 -3.47
CA VAL A 155 -17.34 4.78 -3.80
C VAL A 155 -17.30 3.26 -3.71
N ASP A 156 -16.24 2.63 -4.23
CA ASP A 156 -16.09 1.17 -4.19
C ASP A 156 -15.86 0.62 -2.77
N LEU A 157 -15.25 1.42 -1.89
CA LEU A 157 -15.01 1.09 -0.49
C LEU A 157 -16.17 1.48 0.44
N ASP A 158 -17.26 2.04 -0.10
CA ASP A 158 -18.40 2.46 0.71
C ASP A 158 -19.04 1.27 1.44
N GLY A 159 -19.39 1.48 2.71
CA GLY A 159 -19.94 0.44 3.57
C GLY A 159 -18.97 -0.70 3.96
N LEU A 160 -17.67 -0.58 3.67
CA LEU A 160 -16.62 -1.43 4.25
C LEU A 160 -16.12 -0.87 5.59
N SER A 161 -15.82 -1.75 6.55
CA SER A 161 -15.16 -1.36 7.80
C SER A 161 -13.70 -0.95 7.56
N SER A 162 -13.07 -0.29 8.54
CA SER A 162 -11.65 0.07 8.47
C SER A 162 -10.76 -1.14 8.18
N GLN A 163 -10.99 -2.24 8.90
CA GLN A 163 -10.28 -3.50 8.68
C GLN A 163 -10.45 -4.00 7.24
N GLN A 164 -11.68 -4.00 6.71
CA GLN A 164 -11.94 -4.44 5.34
C GLN A 164 -11.25 -3.54 4.30
N ARG A 165 -11.16 -2.23 4.55
CA ARG A 165 -10.41 -1.31 3.67
C ARG A 165 -8.92 -1.62 3.65
N ILE A 166 -8.35 -1.98 4.81
CA ILE A 166 -6.96 -2.46 4.89
C ILE A 166 -6.83 -3.78 4.10
N GLU A 167 -7.73 -4.72 4.30
CA GLU A 167 -7.74 -6.00 3.57
C GLU A 167 -7.86 -5.83 2.05
N VAL A 168 -8.67 -4.88 1.57
CA VAL A 168 -8.74 -4.52 0.14
C VAL A 168 -7.38 -4.04 -0.36
N PHE A 169 -6.71 -3.15 0.37
CA PHE A 169 -5.36 -2.69 0.02
C PHE A 169 -4.36 -3.86 -0.05
N MET A 170 -4.36 -4.73 0.96
CA MET A 170 -3.52 -5.93 1.00
C MET A 170 -3.78 -6.83 -0.21
N ALA A 171 -5.06 -7.05 -0.53
CA ALA A 171 -5.48 -7.87 -1.66
C ALA A 171 -5.03 -7.27 -2.99
N VAL A 172 -5.13 -5.95 -3.18
CA VAL A 172 -4.62 -5.27 -4.39
C VAL A 172 -3.11 -5.50 -4.55
N PHE A 173 -2.34 -5.42 -3.47
CA PHE A 173 -0.90 -5.67 -3.48
C PHE A 173 -0.58 -7.12 -3.91
N PHE A 174 -1.28 -8.11 -3.36
CA PHE A 174 -1.09 -9.51 -3.74
C PHE A 174 -1.52 -9.80 -5.18
N LEU A 175 -2.66 -9.26 -5.62
CA LEU A 175 -3.13 -9.39 -7.00
C LEU A 175 -2.13 -8.81 -8.00
N TYR A 176 -1.48 -7.69 -7.66
CA TYR A 176 -0.38 -7.15 -8.42
C TYR A 176 0.79 -8.14 -8.56
N GLY A 177 1.26 -8.74 -7.46
CA GLY A 177 2.32 -9.75 -7.50
C GLY A 177 1.98 -10.95 -8.39
N ILE A 178 0.75 -11.48 -8.27
CA ILE A 178 0.23 -12.55 -9.14
C ILE A 178 0.27 -12.12 -10.61
N LYS A 179 -0.23 -10.92 -10.89
CA LYS A 179 -0.33 -10.38 -12.25
C LYS A 179 1.06 -10.22 -12.87
N VAL A 180 2.02 -9.64 -12.15
CA VAL A 180 3.43 -9.53 -12.57
C VAL A 180 4.01 -10.91 -12.85
N GLY A 181 3.84 -11.88 -11.95
CA GLY A 181 4.35 -13.23 -12.14
C GLY A 181 3.79 -13.91 -13.39
N ALA A 182 2.49 -13.71 -13.67
CA ALA A 182 1.87 -14.19 -14.89
C ALA A 182 2.43 -13.49 -16.15
N LEU A 183 2.68 -12.18 -16.08
CA LEU A 183 3.26 -11.40 -17.19
C LEU A 183 4.71 -11.82 -17.48
N GLN A 184 5.55 -11.96 -16.45
CA GLN A 184 6.94 -12.43 -16.59
C GLN A 184 6.98 -13.84 -17.20
N ASN A 185 6.15 -14.76 -16.71
CA ASN A 185 6.07 -16.12 -17.26
C ASN A 185 5.63 -16.13 -18.73
N ARG A 186 4.71 -15.23 -19.13
CA ARG A 186 4.19 -15.18 -20.50
C ARG A 186 5.11 -14.46 -21.49
N THR A 187 5.86 -13.46 -21.04
CA THR A 187 6.71 -12.63 -21.89
C THR A 187 8.19 -13.03 -21.87
N GLY A 188 8.64 -13.73 -20.82
CA GLY A 188 10.05 -14.05 -20.60
C GLY A 188 10.90 -12.87 -20.13
N ILE A 189 10.29 -11.70 -19.89
CA ILE A 189 10.97 -10.52 -19.35
C ILE A 189 11.24 -10.76 -17.87
N ARG A 190 12.51 -10.57 -17.46
CA ARG A 190 12.95 -10.55 -16.05
C ARG A 190 13.38 -9.14 -15.71
#